data_AF-A0A9D1FG48-F1
#
_entry.id   AF-A0A9D1FG48-F1
#
_cell.length_a   1.000
_cell.length_b   1.000
_cell.length_c   1.000
_cell.angle_alpha   90.00
_cell.angle_beta   90.00
_cell.angle_gamma   90.00
#
_symmetry.space_group_name_H-M   'P 1'
#
loop_
_entity.id
_entity.type
_entity.pdbx_description
1 polymer ?
#
loop_
_entity_poly.entity_id
_entity_poly.type
_entity_poly.pdbx_seq_one_letter_code
_entity_poly.pdbx_strand_id
1 'polypeptide(L)'
;MKKDHKKQTAAQRVFSTYTIYISNMVIDKFGGSYTTLGTIHNTWRREFPYSKEIENFLIFNTKMYIRFLDSRDSNSTNPQFLEALAREIADYLSAYTVRNPKHANRKKAKEVLKIELYDESSYIQNLLARQAVARDARDSSRRHTYKRPNGPKKKKQMQDAQSKFNNARNQQNSKIIEIVVKKR
;
A
#
# COMPACT_ATOMS: atom_id res chain seq x y z
N MET A 1 31.74 10.80 -12.54
CA MET A 1 30.41 10.19 -12.34
C MET A 1 29.60 11.08 -11.42
N LYS A 2 28.55 11.74 -11.92
CA LYS A 2 27.57 12.42 -11.06
C LYS A 2 26.81 11.32 -10.32
N LYS A 3 26.86 11.30 -8.99
CA LYS A 3 26.04 10.39 -8.18
C LYS A 3 24.60 10.84 -8.35
N ASP A 4 23.77 10.07 -9.07
CA ASP A 4 22.34 10.32 -9.10
C ASP A 4 21.79 10.16 -7.69
N HIS A 5 21.50 11.28 -7.03
CA HIS A 5 20.88 11.29 -5.73
C HIS A 5 19.49 10.66 -5.86
N LYS A 6 19.35 9.42 -5.38
CA LYS A 6 18.10 8.67 -5.38
C LYS A 6 17.02 9.51 -4.72
N LYS A 7 16.00 9.91 -5.49
CA LYS A 7 14.90 10.75 -4.99
C LYS A 7 14.24 10.06 -3.80
N GLN A 8 14.08 10.78 -2.69
CA GLN A 8 13.39 10.28 -1.51
C GLN A 8 11.91 10.01 -1.83
N THR A 9 11.38 8.91 -1.30
CA THR A 9 9.95 8.61 -1.40
C THR A 9 9.13 9.57 -0.53
N ALA A 10 7.81 9.69 -0.78
CA ALA A 10 6.93 10.48 0.08
C ALA A 10 6.99 9.99 1.54
N ALA A 11 6.98 8.67 1.76
CA ALA A 11 7.06 8.07 3.09
C ALA A 11 8.37 8.46 3.81
N GLN A 12 9.50 8.47 3.11
CA GLN A 12 10.79 8.89 3.69
C GLN A 12 10.82 10.36 4.11
N ARG A 13 10.16 11.24 3.34
CA ARG A 13 10.05 12.67 3.67
C ARG A 13 9.21 12.88 4.93
N VAL A 14 8.04 12.25 5.00
CA VAL A 14 7.17 12.30 6.19
C VAL A 14 7.84 11.66 7.40
N PHE A 15 8.51 10.52 7.20
CA PHE A 15 9.28 9.86 8.26
C PHE A 15 10.36 10.78 8.85
N SER A 16 11.10 11.53 8.02
CA SER A 16 12.12 12.47 8.50
C SER A 16 11.53 13.59 9.38
N THR A 17 10.29 13.99 9.10
CA THR A 17 9.56 14.97 9.92
C THR A 17 9.07 14.34 11.23
N TYR A 18 8.57 13.11 11.14
CA TYR A 18 8.11 12.34 12.29
C TYR A 18 9.22 12.10 13.33
N THR A 19 10.45 11.78 12.90
CA THR A 19 11.55 11.50 13.85
C THR A 19 11.88 12.71 14.73
N ILE A 20 11.83 13.91 14.17
CA ILE A 20 12.00 15.17 14.91
C ILE A 20 10.82 15.36 15.88
N TYR A 21 9.60 15.24 15.37
CA TYR A 21 8.36 15.38 16.15
C TYR A 21 8.35 14.46 17.39
N ILE A 22 8.57 13.16 17.20
CA ILE A 22 8.51 12.19 18.30
C ILE A 22 9.67 12.35 19.27
N SER A 23 10.86 12.74 18.79
CA SER A 23 12.01 12.96 19.67
C SER A 23 11.81 14.17 20.56
N ASN A 24 11.27 15.27 20.04
CA ASN A 24 10.89 16.43 20.85
C ASN A 24 9.95 16.03 21.98
N MET A 25 8.82 15.39 21.63
CA MET A 25 7.83 15.01 22.64
C MET A 25 8.37 14.07 23.73
N VAL A 26 9.26 13.15 23.37
CA VAL A 26 9.88 12.24 24.35
C VAL A 26 10.86 12.99 25.25
N ILE A 27 11.68 13.86 24.68
CA ILE A 27 12.66 14.66 25.44
C ILE A 27 11.93 15.62 26.36
N ASP A 28 10.90 16.31 25.88
CA ASP A 28 10.13 17.26 26.68
C ASP A 28 9.42 16.58 27.86
N LYS A 29 8.94 15.34 27.67
CA LYS A 29 8.20 14.61 28.70
C LYS A 29 9.08 13.82 29.66
N PHE A 30 10.17 13.23 29.19
CA PHE A 30 10.97 12.25 29.93
C PHE A 30 12.45 12.61 30.05
N GLY A 31 12.92 13.65 29.35
CA GLY A 31 14.29 14.12 29.45
C GLY A 31 14.57 14.83 30.76
N GLY A 32 15.82 14.77 31.22
CA GLY A 32 16.29 15.63 32.29
C GLY A 32 16.35 17.09 31.82
N SER A 33 16.39 18.04 32.75
CA SER A 33 16.34 19.49 32.50
C SER A 33 17.40 20.06 31.53
N TYR A 34 18.52 19.35 31.31
CA TYR A 34 19.57 19.73 30.35
C TYR A 34 19.46 19.04 28.98
N THR A 35 18.47 18.16 28.83
CA THR A 35 18.30 17.34 27.65
C THR A 35 17.56 18.15 26.60
N THR A 36 18.15 18.31 25.41
CA THR A 36 17.53 19.03 24.30
C THR A 36 17.57 18.17 23.05
N LEU A 37 16.76 18.55 22.05
CA LEU A 37 16.80 17.91 20.74
C LEU A 37 18.23 17.95 20.16
N GLY A 38 18.91 19.09 20.27
CA GLY A 38 20.27 19.26 19.75
C GLY A 38 21.28 18.32 20.38
N THR A 39 21.10 17.95 21.66
CA THR A 39 22.07 17.11 22.37
C THR A 39 21.86 15.61 22.11
N ILE A 40 20.63 15.12 21.97
CA ILE A 40 20.37 13.67 21.88
C ILE A 40 19.33 13.22 20.83
N HIS A 41 18.94 14.04 19.86
CA HIS A 41 17.91 13.69 18.84
C HIS A 41 18.09 12.29 18.22
N ASN A 42 19.32 11.93 17.85
CA ASN A 42 19.60 10.65 17.19
C ASN A 42 19.88 9.50 18.16
N THR A 43 20.13 9.80 19.45
CA THR A 43 20.64 8.86 20.43
C THR A 43 19.72 8.64 21.62
N TRP A 44 18.65 9.41 21.80
CA TRP A 44 17.76 9.31 22.97
C TRP A 44 17.21 7.90 23.20
N ARG A 45 16.97 7.13 22.14
CA ARG A 45 16.54 5.72 22.21
C ARG A 45 17.54 4.81 22.93
N ARG A 46 18.81 5.23 22.97
CA ARG A 46 19.88 4.58 23.71
C ARG A 46 20.08 5.18 25.10
N GLU A 47 19.95 6.49 25.24
CA GLU A 47 20.19 7.20 26.50
C GLU A 47 19.08 6.94 27.53
N PHE A 48 17.83 6.89 27.10
CA PHE A 48 16.72 6.75 28.05
C PHE A 48 16.57 5.28 28.48
N PRO A 49 16.42 5.02 29.80
CA PRO A 49 16.16 3.68 30.29
C PRO A 49 14.82 3.19 29.74
N TYR A 50 14.74 1.90 29.46
CA TYR A 50 13.47 1.34 29.00
C TYR A 50 12.41 1.46 30.09
N SER A 51 11.26 2.01 29.72
CA SER A 51 10.04 1.97 30.50
C SER A 51 8.85 1.64 29.61
N LYS A 52 7.90 0.89 30.16
CA LYS A 52 6.64 0.56 29.47
C LYS A 52 5.82 1.82 29.17
N GLU A 53 5.94 2.83 30.03
CA GLU A 53 5.28 4.13 29.84
C GLU A 53 5.77 4.85 28.59
N ILE A 54 7.08 4.96 28.38
CA ILE A 54 7.65 5.61 27.18
C ILE A 54 7.26 4.80 25.94
N GLU A 55 7.29 3.47 25.99
CA GLU A 55 6.85 2.63 24.85
C GLU A 55 5.38 2.90 24.49
N ASN A 56 4.48 2.90 25.48
CA ASN A 56 3.07 3.20 25.25
C ASN A 56 2.87 4.64 24.73
N PHE A 57 3.61 5.60 25.27
CA PHE A 57 3.60 6.99 24.81
C PHE A 57 4.01 7.10 23.34
N LEU A 58 5.08 6.39 22.94
CA LEU A 58 5.55 6.36 21.56
C LEU A 58 4.50 5.78 20.62
N ILE A 59 3.93 4.62 20.97
CA ILE A 59 2.90 3.95 20.16
C ILE A 59 1.68 4.86 19.99
N PHE A 60 1.16 5.41 21.10
CA PHE A 60 -0.01 6.29 21.09
C PHE A 60 0.19 7.51 20.21
N ASN A 61 1.26 8.27 20.45
CA ASN A 61 1.54 9.50 19.69
C ASN A 61 1.84 9.22 18.22
N THR A 62 2.41 8.06 17.91
CA THR A 62 2.63 7.63 16.52
C THR A 62 1.33 7.32 15.81
N LYS A 63 0.41 6.60 16.45
CA LYS A 63 -0.93 6.34 15.91
C LYS A 63 -1.67 7.66 15.65
N MET A 64 -1.56 8.61 16.57
CA MET A 64 -2.14 9.95 16.41
C MET A 64 -1.50 10.70 15.24
N TYR A 65 -0.16 10.69 15.15
CA TYR A 65 0.55 11.31 14.03
C TYR A 65 0.09 10.77 12.67
N ILE A 66 -0.01 9.44 12.53
CA ILE A 66 -0.48 8.81 11.28
C ILE A 66 -1.94 9.21 10.97
N ARG A 67 -2.81 9.25 11.98
CA ARG A 67 -4.21 9.63 11.83
C ARG A 67 -4.40 11.08 11.39
N PHE A 68 -3.52 11.98 11.83
CA PHE A 68 -3.58 13.42 11.55
C PHE A 68 -2.59 13.87 10.46
N LEU A 69 -2.08 12.92 9.66
CA LEU A 69 -1.43 13.29 8.41
C LEU A 69 -2.37 14.17 7.57
N ASP A 70 -1.81 15.12 6.83
CA ASP A 70 -2.60 16.11 6.11
C ASP A 70 -3.62 15.43 5.20
N SER A 71 -4.91 15.62 5.52
CA SER A 71 -6.03 15.09 4.76
C SER A 71 -6.07 15.60 3.31
N ARG A 72 -5.39 16.71 3.01
CA ARG A 72 -5.25 17.26 1.66
C ARG A 72 -4.17 16.55 0.83
N ASP A 73 -3.22 15.87 1.47
CA ASP A 73 -2.25 15.05 0.77
C ASP A 73 -2.88 13.71 0.39
N SER A 74 -3.01 13.44 -0.90
CA SER A 74 -3.49 12.15 -1.42
C SER A 74 -2.73 10.93 -0.86
N ASN A 75 -1.48 11.09 -0.42
CA ASN A 75 -0.71 10.03 0.20
C ASN A 75 -1.25 9.62 1.57
N SER A 76 -1.84 10.54 2.35
CA SER A 76 -2.31 10.27 3.72
C SER A 76 -3.42 9.22 3.77
N THR A 77 -4.07 8.95 2.63
CA THR A 77 -5.10 7.91 2.49
C THR A 77 -4.67 6.74 1.59
N ASN A 78 -3.43 6.75 1.09
CA ASN A 78 -2.91 5.67 0.24
C ASN A 78 -2.37 4.51 1.10
N PRO A 79 -2.93 3.29 0.98
CA PRO A 79 -2.49 2.13 1.76
C PRO A 79 -0.99 1.81 1.64
N GLN A 80 -0.44 1.87 0.43
CA GLN A 80 0.97 1.55 0.19
C GLN A 80 1.90 2.57 0.84
N PHE A 81 1.50 3.85 0.82
CA PHE A 81 2.22 4.90 1.51
C PHE A 81 2.17 4.69 3.03
N LEU A 82 0.98 4.41 3.58
CA LEU A 82 0.79 4.21 5.02
C LEU A 82 1.56 2.98 5.52
N GLU A 83 1.57 1.88 4.77
CA GLU A 83 2.36 0.70 5.10
C GLU A 83 3.87 1.00 5.07
N ALA A 84 4.33 1.69 4.03
CA ALA A 84 5.73 2.08 3.91
C ALA A 84 6.15 2.99 5.07
N LEU A 85 5.34 3.99 5.41
CA LEU A 85 5.59 4.90 6.53
C LEU A 85 5.61 4.13 7.87
N ALA A 86 4.60 3.29 8.12
CA ALA A 86 4.54 2.48 9.34
C ALA A 86 5.77 1.57 9.47
N ARG A 87 6.29 1.03 8.36
CA ARG A 87 7.51 0.22 8.35
C ARG A 87 8.77 1.01 8.72
N GLU A 88 8.94 2.23 8.18
CA GLU A 88 10.07 3.10 8.54
C GLU A 88 10.01 3.50 10.01
N ILE A 89 8.81 3.87 10.49
CA ILE A 89 8.59 4.24 11.89
C ILE A 89 8.83 3.05 12.83
N ALA A 90 8.31 1.86 12.49
CA ALA A 90 8.53 0.66 13.28
C ALA A 90 10.03 0.31 13.36
N ASP A 91 10.78 0.48 12.26
CA ASP A 91 12.23 0.30 12.28
C ASP A 91 12.91 1.28 13.25
N TYR A 92 12.52 2.54 13.20
CA TYR A 92 13.05 3.59 14.06
C TYR A 92 12.77 3.33 15.55
N LEU A 93 11.51 3.06 15.90
CA LEU A 93 11.10 2.83 17.28
C LEU A 93 11.62 1.50 17.84
N SER A 94 11.84 0.49 16.99
CA SER A 94 12.40 -0.80 17.42
C SER A 94 13.77 -0.68 18.11
N ALA A 95 14.53 0.39 17.82
CA ALA A 95 15.80 0.64 18.49
C ALA A 95 15.64 0.95 19.99
N TYR A 96 14.48 1.47 20.41
CA TYR A 96 14.13 1.64 21.81
C TYR A 96 13.40 0.41 22.36
N THR A 97 12.37 -0.07 21.65
CA THR A 97 11.50 -1.14 22.17
C THR A 97 12.17 -2.49 22.26
N VAL A 98 13.25 -2.77 21.53
CA VAL A 98 14.04 -4.02 21.70
C VAL A 98 14.50 -4.25 23.14
N ARG A 99 14.60 -3.20 23.96
CA ARG A 99 14.94 -3.29 25.38
C ARG A 99 13.81 -3.87 26.25
N ASN A 100 12.60 -3.99 25.71
CA ASN A 100 11.49 -4.68 26.34
C ASN A 100 11.85 -6.18 26.43
N PRO A 101 11.84 -6.79 27.64
CA PRO A 101 12.21 -8.20 27.81
C PRO A 101 11.28 -9.17 27.06
N LYS A 102 10.09 -8.72 26.63
CA LYS A 102 9.17 -9.51 25.79
C LYS A 102 9.66 -9.67 24.36
N HIS A 103 10.62 -8.88 23.91
CA HIS A 103 11.13 -8.94 22.54
C HIS A 103 12.49 -9.63 22.52
N ALA A 104 12.56 -10.77 21.83
CA ALA A 104 13.81 -11.52 21.70
C ALA A 104 14.92 -10.76 20.95
N ASN A 105 14.55 -9.91 19.99
CA ASN A 105 15.49 -9.10 19.21
C ASN A 105 14.78 -7.93 18.51
N ARG A 106 15.58 -7.03 17.91
CA ARG A 106 15.07 -5.84 17.20
C ARG A 106 14.13 -6.18 16.05
N LYS A 107 14.35 -7.29 15.35
CA LYS A 107 13.48 -7.75 14.27
C LYS A 107 12.08 -8.06 14.79
N LYS A 108 11.98 -8.78 15.92
CA LYS A 108 10.69 -9.07 16.57
C LYS A 108 10.02 -7.82 17.13
N ALA A 109 10.78 -6.93 17.75
CA ALA A 109 10.24 -5.64 18.19
C ALA A 109 9.66 -4.82 17.03
N LYS A 110 10.34 -4.79 15.88
CA LYS A 110 9.85 -4.15 14.66
C LYS A 110 8.58 -4.82 14.09
N GLU A 111 8.53 -6.15 14.05
CA GLU A 111 7.35 -6.90 13.60
C GLU A 111 6.13 -6.55 14.45
N VAL A 112 6.27 -6.58 15.79
CA VAL A 112 5.19 -6.20 16.72
C VAL A 112 4.75 -4.75 16.51
N LEU A 113 5.70 -3.83 16.37
CA LEU A 113 5.37 -2.42 16.10
C LEU A 113 4.67 -2.24 14.75
N LYS A 114 5.05 -2.98 13.70
CA LYS A 114 4.35 -2.92 12.41
C LYS A 114 2.90 -3.36 12.56
N ILE A 115 2.66 -4.47 13.26
CA ILE A 115 1.32 -4.99 13.53
C ILE A 115 0.50 -3.91 14.26
N GLU A 116 1.02 -3.40 15.36
CA GLU A 116 0.36 -2.39 16.19
C GLU A 116 0.03 -1.09 15.42
N LEU A 117 0.95 -0.62 14.57
CA LEU A 117 0.85 0.67 13.88
C LEU A 117 0.09 0.61 12.55
N TYR A 118 -0.01 -0.57 11.92
CA TYR A 118 -0.63 -0.75 10.61
C TYR A 118 -1.74 -1.80 10.62
N ASP A 119 -1.42 -3.06 10.92
CA ASP A 119 -2.37 -4.17 10.80
C ASP A 119 -3.53 -4.06 11.81
N GLU A 120 -3.24 -3.66 13.05
CA GLU A 120 -4.22 -3.46 14.13
C GLU A 120 -4.63 -1.99 14.31
N SER A 121 -4.17 -1.11 13.41
CA SER A 121 -4.56 0.30 13.45
C SER A 121 -6.00 0.47 12.99
N SER A 122 -6.91 0.70 13.94
CA SER A 122 -8.35 0.88 13.67
C SER A 122 -8.63 1.96 12.61
N TYR A 123 -7.86 3.05 12.61
CA TYR A 123 -7.96 4.09 11.58
C TYR A 123 -7.66 3.55 10.19
N ILE A 124 -6.53 2.85 10.02
CA ILE A 124 -6.10 2.32 8.73
C ILE A 124 -7.05 1.22 8.26
N GLN A 125 -7.45 0.31 9.15
CA GLN A 125 -8.40 -0.75 8.81
C GLN A 125 -9.76 -0.18 8.35
N ASN A 126 -10.28 0.84 9.03
CA ASN A 126 -11.51 1.52 8.60
C ASN A 126 -11.35 2.21 7.23
N LEU A 127 -10.19 2.81 6.98
CA LEU A 127 -9.88 3.41 5.68
C LEU A 127 -9.85 2.37 4.56
N LEU A 128 -9.19 1.23 4.79
CA LEU A 128 -9.14 0.11 3.84
C LEU A 128 -10.53 -0.45 3.54
N ALA A 129 -11.34 -0.66 4.57
CA ALA A 129 -12.72 -1.12 4.43
C ALA A 129 -13.56 -0.16 3.58
N ARG A 130 -13.47 1.16 3.83
CA ARG A 130 -14.17 2.18 3.03
C ARG A 130 -13.74 2.15 1.56
N GLN A 131 -12.44 1.97 1.31
CA GLN A 131 -11.92 1.86 -0.07
C GLN A 131 -12.38 0.57 -0.76
N ALA A 132 -12.44 -0.56 -0.05
CA ALA A 132 -12.94 -1.82 -0.58
C ALA A 132 -14.42 -1.69 -0.99
N VAL A 133 -15.26 -1.15 -0.11
CA VAL A 133 -16.69 -0.89 -0.39
C VAL A 133 -16.85 0.03 -1.61
N ALA A 134 -16.04 1.10 -1.71
CA ALA A 134 -16.09 2.00 -2.86
C ALA A 134 -15.67 1.32 -4.18
N ARG A 135 -14.72 0.38 -4.15
CA ARG A 135 -14.33 -0.42 -5.33
C ARG A 135 -15.46 -1.38 -5.72
N ASP A 136 -16.04 -2.09 -4.76
CA ASP A 136 -17.14 -3.03 -5.01
C ASP A 136 -18.39 -2.33 -5.57
N ALA A 137 -18.72 -1.14 -5.08
CA ALA A 137 -19.81 -0.33 -5.60
C ALA A 137 -19.57 0.11 -7.06
N ARG A 138 -18.34 0.50 -7.40
CA ARG A 138 -17.95 0.85 -8.77
C ARG A 138 -18.04 -0.35 -9.69
N ASP A 139 -17.53 -1.50 -9.28
CA ASP A 139 -17.58 -2.72 -10.09
C ASP A 139 -19.01 -3.21 -10.31
N SER A 140 -19.86 -3.10 -9.29
CA SER A 140 -21.30 -3.39 -9.40
C SER A 140 -21.99 -2.46 -10.38
N SER A 141 -21.73 -1.15 -10.31
CA SER A 141 -22.27 -0.16 -11.26
C SER A 141 -21.82 -0.43 -12.70
N ARG A 142 -20.55 -0.81 -12.91
CA ARG A 142 -20.02 -1.19 -14.22
C ARG A 142 -20.71 -2.42 -14.76
N ARG A 143 -20.91 -3.47 -13.95
CA ARG A 143 -21.66 -4.67 -14.34
C ARG A 143 -23.10 -4.35 -14.77
N HIS A 144 -23.77 -3.38 -14.14
CA HIS A 144 -25.09 -2.92 -14.57
C HIS A 144 -25.08 -2.11 -15.87
N THR A 145 -24.04 -1.30 -16.13
CA THR A 145 -23.90 -0.57 -17.40
C THR A 145 -23.55 -1.48 -18.58
N TYR A 146 -22.84 -2.58 -18.35
CA TYR A 146 -22.69 -3.67 -19.32
C TYR A 146 -23.96 -4.53 -19.36
N LYS A 147 -25.09 -3.94 -19.78
CA LYS A 147 -26.18 -4.74 -20.34
C LYS A 147 -25.61 -5.47 -21.56
N ARG A 148 -25.35 -6.78 -21.42
CA ARG A 148 -25.09 -7.66 -22.57
C ARG A 148 -26.12 -7.31 -23.65
N PRO A 149 -25.72 -7.00 -24.90
CA PRO A 149 -26.68 -6.77 -25.96
C PRO A 149 -27.62 -7.97 -26.02
N ASN A 150 -28.92 -7.69 -25.89
CA ASN A 150 -29.98 -8.69 -25.84
C ASN A 150 -29.79 -9.77 -26.93
N GLY A 151 -30.11 -11.01 -26.55
CA GLY A 151 -29.86 -12.26 -27.27
C GLY A 151 -30.17 -12.35 -28.77
N PRO A 152 -31.08 -11.58 -29.41
CA PRO A 152 -31.33 -11.74 -30.85
C PRO A 152 -30.18 -11.27 -31.75
N LYS A 153 -29.42 -10.23 -31.40
CA LYS A 153 -28.33 -9.72 -32.26
C LYS A 153 -27.11 -10.66 -32.29
N LYS A 154 -26.87 -11.39 -31.20
CA LYS A 154 -25.73 -12.32 -31.08
C LYS A 154 -25.95 -13.61 -31.87
N LYS A 155 -27.18 -14.14 -31.93
CA LYS A 155 -27.52 -15.29 -32.79
C LYS A 155 -27.34 -14.96 -34.27
N LYS A 156 -27.76 -13.76 -34.71
CA LYS A 156 -27.62 -13.33 -36.10
C LYS A 156 -26.15 -13.16 -36.52
N GLN A 157 -25.32 -12.53 -35.67
CA GLN A 157 -23.88 -12.42 -35.93
C GLN A 157 -23.15 -13.76 -35.96
N MET A 158 -23.52 -14.73 -35.12
CA MET A 158 -22.93 -16.08 -35.18
C MET A 158 -23.36 -16.86 -36.43
N GLN A 159 -24.63 -16.74 -36.85
CA GLN A 159 -25.11 -17.34 -38.11
C GLN A 159 -24.45 -16.69 -39.34
N ASP A 160 -24.27 -15.37 -39.34
CA ASP A 160 -23.60 -14.64 -40.42
C ASP A 160 -22.10 -14.98 -40.49
N ALA A 161 -21.43 -15.21 -39.36
CA ALA A 161 -20.04 -15.66 -39.33
C ALA A 161 -19.88 -17.10 -39.83
N GLN A 162 -20.82 -17.98 -39.47
CA GLN A 162 -20.77 -19.39 -39.84
C GLN A 162 -21.10 -19.61 -41.33
N SER A 163 -22.05 -18.84 -41.88
CA SER A 163 -22.35 -18.83 -43.32
C SER A 163 -21.17 -18.28 -44.15
N LYS A 164 -20.49 -17.22 -43.69
CA LYS A 164 -19.26 -16.72 -44.33
C LYS A 164 -18.13 -17.76 -44.34
N PHE A 165 -17.95 -18.48 -43.24
CA PHE A 165 -16.94 -19.54 -43.15
C PHE A 165 -17.23 -20.71 -44.09
N ASN A 166 -18.49 -21.15 -44.16
CA ASN A 166 -18.88 -22.24 -45.06
C ASN A 166 -18.74 -21.86 -46.54
N ASN A 167 -19.09 -20.62 -46.91
CA ASN A 167 -18.91 -20.13 -48.27
C ASN A 167 -17.44 -20.04 -48.67
N ALA A 168 -16.56 -19.58 -47.78
CA ALA A 168 -15.12 -19.53 -48.03
C ALA A 168 -14.52 -20.94 -48.23
N ARG A 169 -14.95 -21.92 -47.44
CA ARG A 169 -14.51 -23.31 -47.56
C ARG A 169 -14.97 -23.97 -48.86
N ASN A 170 -16.21 -23.71 -49.29
CA ASN A 170 -16.72 -24.23 -50.57
C ASN A 170 -16.02 -23.60 -51.78
N GLN A 171 -15.61 -22.33 -51.70
CA GLN A 171 -14.81 -21.67 -52.73
C GLN A 171 -13.37 -22.21 -52.80
N GLN A 172 -12.78 -22.60 -51.67
CA GLN A 172 -11.46 -23.25 -51.66
C GLN A 172 -11.53 -24.68 -52.23
N ASN A 173 -12.56 -25.45 -51.86
CA ASN A 173 -12.74 -26.81 -52.37
C ASN A 173 -13.01 -26.84 -53.89
N SER A 174 -13.82 -25.92 -54.43
CA SER A 174 -14.06 -25.80 -55.87
C SER A 174 -12.79 -25.46 -56.65
N LYS A 175 -11.95 -24.54 -56.15
CA LYS A 175 -10.64 -24.24 -56.75
C LYS A 175 -9.70 -25.45 -56.73
N ILE A 176 -9.70 -26.25 -55.66
CA ILE A 176 -8.88 -27.47 -55.58
C ILE A 176 -9.36 -28.50 -56.61
N ILE A 177 -10.68 -28.68 -56.78
CA ILE A 177 -11.23 -29.60 -57.78
C ILE A 177 -10.87 -29.14 -59.21
N GLU A 178 -10.97 -27.85 -59.53
CA GLU A 178 -10.57 -27.31 -60.85
C GLU A 178 -9.08 -27.53 -61.15
N ILE A 179 -8.21 -27.40 -60.14
CA ILE A 179 -6.76 -27.64 -60.30
C ILE A 179 -6.47 -29.13 -60.58
N VAL A 180 -7.22 -30.04 -59.96
CA VAL A 180 -7.06 -31.49 -60.16
C VAL A 180 -7.59 -31.94 -61.53
N VAL A 181 -8.68 -31.34 -62.03
CA VAL A 181 -9.24 -31.65 -63.34
C VAL A 181 -8.37 -31.13 -64.50
N LYS A 182 -7.71 -29.97 -64.36
CA LYS A 182 -6.78 -29.44 -65.38
C LYS A 182 -5.44 -30.18 -65.47
N LYS A 183 -5.13 -31.07 -64.52
CA LYS A 183 -3.88 -31.85 -64.46
C LYS A 183 -4.02 -33.29 -64.99
N ARG A 184 -5.20 -33.67 -65.47
CA ARG A 184 -5.43 -34.90 -66.25
C ARG A 184 -5.55 -34.55 -67.73
#